data_AF-A0A7Y8BRK7-F1
#
_entry.id   AF-A0A7Y8BRK7-F1
#
_cell.length_a   1.000
_cell.length_b   1.000
_cell.length_c   1.000
_cell.angle_alpha   90.00
_cell.angle_beta   90.00
_cell.angle_gamma   90.00
#
_symmetry.space_group_name_H-M   'P 1'
#
loop_
_entity.id
_entity.type
_entity.pdbx_description
1 polymer ?
#
loop_
_entity_poly.entity_id
_entity_poly.type
_entity_poly.pdbx_seq_one_letter_code
_entity_poly.pdbx_strand_id
1 'polypeptide(L)'
;MSLVLQRIEETREALVKALAERDWEAITQLDLACRACMEDVLGETGLDEDALRVKLEELLHVYRMLLEAAMGERQSIVDEMSKIQQARNAAKVYHLFG
;
A
#
# COMPACT_ATOMS: atom_id res chain seq x y z
N MET A 1 -15.78 15.01 18.08
CA MET A 1 -15.23 14.07 17.09
C MET A 1 -15.47 12.67 17.63
N SER A 2 -16.06 11.75 16.85
CA SER A 2 -16.19 10.35 17.27
C SER A 2 -14.80 9.72 17.44
N LEU A 3 -14.64 8.83 18.41
CA LEU A 3 -13.39 8.11 18.67
C LEU A 3 -13.04 7.21 17.47
N VAL A 4 -14.04 6.66 16.79
CA VAL A 4 -13.86 5.81 15.62
C VAL A 4 -13.37 6.63 14.42
N LEU A 5 -13.95 7.83 14.20
CA LEU A 5 -13.47 8.75 13.16
C LEU A 5 -12.01 9.18 13.38
N GLN A 6 -11.63 9.42 14.63
CA GLN A 6 -10.26 9.77 14.98
C GLN A 6 -9.31 8.59 14.70
N ARG A 7 -9.68 7.36 15.06
CA ARG A 7 -8.86 6.17 14.77
C ARG A 7 -8.68 5.93 13.27
N ILE A 8 -9.71 6.15 12.46
CA ILE A 8 -9.61 6.06 10.99
C ILE A 8 -8.60 7.08 10.47
N GLU A 9 -8.66 8.32 10.96
CA GLU A 9 -7.74 9.38 10.56
C GLU A 9 -6.29 9.04 10.91
N GLU A 10 -6.03 8.66 12.16
CA GLU A 10 -4.70 8.30 12.66
C GLU A 10 -4.12 7.10 11.90
N THR A 11 -4.94 6.08 11.65
CA THR A 11 -4.52 4.90 10.89
C THR A 11 -4.18 5.26 9.44
N ARG A 12 -4.97 6.14 8.81
CA ARG A 12 -4.69 6.62 7.46
C ARG A 12 -3.39 7.41 7.39
N GLU A 13 -3.15 8.32 8.34
CA GLU A 13 -1.88 9.07 8.39
C GLU A 13 -0.67 8.15 8.59
N ALA A 14 -0.82 7.11 9.43
CA ALA A 14 0.21 6.11 9.62
C ALA A 14 0.48 5.31 8.33
N LEU A 15 -0.57 4.93 7.58
CA LEU A 15 -0.44 4.25 6.29
C LEU A 15 0.32 5.11 5.27
N VAL A 16 0.04 6.42 5.21
CA VAL A 16 0.74 7.35 4.32
C VAL A 16 2.23 7.44 4.68
N LYS A 17 2.56 7.51 5.98
CA LYS A 17 3.96 7.53 6.46
C LYS A 17 4.67 6.23 6.13
N ALA A 18 4.06 5.08 6.44
CA ALA A 18 4.64 3.77 6.16
C ALA A 18 4.85 3.56 4.64
N LEU A 19 3.95 4.06 3.81
CA LEU A 19 4.12 4.05 2.35
C LEU A 19 5.29 4.92 1.89
N ALA A 20 5.46 6.11 2.47
CA ALA A 20 6.61 6.97 2.15
C ALA A 20 7.95 6.30 2.49
N GLU A 21 7.98 5.50 3.55
CA GLU A 21 9.14 4.73 4.00
C GLU A 21 9.27 3.36 3.32
N ARG A 22 8.28 2.95 2.52
CA ARG A 22 8.16 1.60 1.93
C ARG A 22 8.22 0.48 2.98
N ASP A 23 7.69 0.74 4.17
CA ASP A 23 7.60 -0.24 5.24
C ASP A 23 6.38 -1.16 5.02
N TRP A 24 6.58 -2.19 4.19
CA TRP A 24 5.54 -3.15 3.84
C TRP A 24 5.00 -3.96 5.03
N GLU A 25 5.82 -4.14 6.07
CA GLU A 25 5.41 -4.83 7.29
C GLU A 25 4.45 -3.95 8.10
N ALA A 26 4.83 -2.69 8.34
CA ALA A 26 3.96 -1.72 9.00
C ALA A 26 2.65 -1.52 8.24
N ILE A 27 2.69 -1.40 6.90
CA ILE A 27 1.49 -1.29 6.06
C ILE A 27 0.53 -2.46 6.28
N THR A 28 1.05 -3.69 6.38
CA THR A 28 0.22 -4.88 6.59
C THR A 28 -0.47 -4.87 7.95
N GLN A 29 0.24 -4.46 9.01
CA GLN A 29 -0.34 -4.34 10.35
C GLN A 29 -1.39 -3.23 10.42
N LEU A 30 -1.13 -2.10 9.77
CA LEU A 30 -2.04 -0.96 9.72
C LEU A 30 -3.30 -1.28 8.89
N ASP A 31 -3.21 -2.06 7.81
CA ASP A 31 -4.39 -2.53 7.06
C ASP A 31 -5.32 -3.37 7.94
N LEU A 32 -4.75 -4.29 8.74
CA LEU A 32 -5.53 -5.10 9.68
C LEU A 32 -6.23 -4.24 10.73
N ALA A 33 -5.51 -3.27 11.31
CA ALA A 33 -6.07 -2.33 12.27
C ALA A 33 -7.21 -1.49 11.65
N CYS A 34 -7.04 -1.08 10.39
CA CYS A 34 -8.06 -0.32 9.67
C CYS A 34 -9.35 -1.15 9.48
N ARG A 35 -9.23 -2.43 9.09
CA ARG A 35 -10.38 -3.33 8.94
C ARG A 35 -11.12 -3.55 10.26
N ALA A 36 -10.38 -3.72 11.36
CA ALA A 36 -10.97 -3.85 12.69
C ALA A 36 -11.75 -2.57 13.08
N CYS A 37 -11.24 -1.37 12.74
CA CYS A 37 -11.97 -0.12 12.99
C CYS A 37 -13.28 -0.02 12.21
N MET A 38 -13.44 -0.70 11.06
CA MET A 38 -14.70 -0.71 10.31
C MET A 38 -15.82 -1.45 11.03
N GLU A 39 -15.49 -2.45 11.84
CA GLU A 39 -16.48 -3.12 12.69
C GLU A 39 -17.01 -2.16 13.77
N ASP A 40 -16.13 -1.33 14.33
CA ASP A 40 -16.49 -0.31 15.32
C ASP A 40 -17.40 0.79 14.72
N VAL A 41 -17.17 1.17 13.45
CA VAL A 41 -18.03 2.14 12.72
C VAL A 41 -19.47 1.64 12.62
N LEU A 42 -19.66 0.36 12.31
CA LEU A 42 -20.99 -0.22 12.13
C LEU A 42 -21.78 -0.31 13.45
N GLY A 43 -21.08 -0.34 14.59
CA GLY A 43 -21.68 -0.41 15.92
C GLY A 43 -21.96 0.95 16.58
N GLU A 44 -21.35 2.04 16.11
CA GLU A 44 -21.49 3.36 16.73
C GLU A 44 -22.76 4.09 16.22
N THR A 45 -23.67 4.38 17.15
CA THR A 45 -24.90 5.13 16.86
C THR A 45 -24.65 6.63 16.96
N GLY A 46 -25.23 7.40 16.02
CA GLY A 46 -25.06 8.87 16.00
C GLY A 46 -23.75 9.35 15.37
N LEU A 47 -23.08 8.49 14.60
CA LEU A 47 -21.95 8.86 13.76
C LEU A 47 -22.36 9.92 12.74
N ASP A 48 -21.49 10.90 12.55
CA ASP A 48 -21.62 11.87 11.46
C ASP A 48 -21.28 11.16 10.14
N GLU A 49 -22.32 10.85 9.36
CA GLU A 49 -22.21 10.12 8.10
C GLU A 49 -21.41 10.88 7.03
N ASP A 50 -21.49 12.21 7.02
CA ASP A 50 -20.74 13.03 6.06
C ASP A 50 -19.25 13.05 6.41
N ALA A 51 -18.93 13.20 7.70
CA ALA A 51 -17.56 13.08 8.17
C ALA A 51 -16.98 11.68 7.92
N LEU A 52 -17.77 10.62 8.15
CA LEU A 52 -17.38 9.25 7.85
C LEU A 52 -17.09 9.05 6.36
N ARG A 53 -17.97 9.53 5.49
CA ARG A 53 -17.79 9.45 4.03
C ARG A 53 -16.46 10.05 3.59
N VAL A 54 -16.17 11.28 4.03
CA VAL A 54 -14.93 11.98 3.68
C VAL A 54 -13.72 11.14 4.11
N LYS A 55 -13.72 10.61 5.33
CA LYS A 55 -12.63 9.79 5.86
C LYS A 55 -12.43 8.51 5.06
N LEU A 56 -13.51 7.86 4.64
CA LEU A 56 -13.45 6.66 3.80
C LEU A 56 -12.95 6.95 2.38
N GLU A 57 -13.33 8.09 1.79
CA GLU A 57 -12.82 8.51 0.48
C GLU A 57 -11.31 8.79 0.51
N GLU A 58 -10.84 9.46 1.57
CA GLU A 58 -9.43 9.70 1.83
C GLU A 58 -8.67 8.38 2.04
N LEU A 59 -9.24 7.44 2.78
CA LEU A 59 -8.67 6.10 2.97
C LEU A 59 -8.58 5.31 1.66
N LEU A 60 -9.62 5.34 0.82
CA LEU A 60 -9.61 4.72 -0.52
C LEU A 60 -8.52 5.31 -1.41
N HIS A 61 -8.21 6.60 -1.28
CA HIS A 61 -7.11 7.22 -2.00
C HIS A 61 -5.77 6.62 -1.59
N VAL A 62 -5.52 6.42 -0.29
CA VAL A 62 -4.30 5.78 0.21
C VAL A 62 -4.15 4.35 -0.31
N TYR A 63 -5.23 3.55 -0.30
CA TYR A 63 -5.20 2.20 -0.86
C TYR A 63 -4.86 2.16 -2.36
N ARG A 64 -5.33 3.13 -3.15
CA ARG A 64 -4.92 3.25 -4.56
C ARG A 64 -3.43 3.53 -4.69
N MET A 65 -2.88 4.43 -3.88
CA MET A 65 -1.43 4.70 -3.86
C MET A 65 -0.61 3.46 -3.48
N LEU A 66 -1.09 2.67 -2.50
CA LEU A 66 -0.44 1.41 -2.11
C LEU A 66 -0.39 0.41 -3.28
N LEU A 67 -1.51 0.25 -4.00
CA LEU A 67 -1.57 -0.63 -5.17
C LEU A 67 -0.62 -0.18 -6.28
N GLU A 68 -0.60 1.11 -6.59
CA GLU A 68 0.29 1.68 -7.60
C GLU A 68 1.77 1.49 -7.22
N ALA A 69 2.13 1.73 -5.97
CA ALA A 69 3.49 1.53 -5.47
C ALA A 69 3.92 0.05 -5.55
N ALA A 70 3.07 -0.88 -5.08
CA ALA A 70 3.36 -2.30 -5.14
C ALA A 70 3.45 -2.83 -6.58
N MET A 71 2.60 -2.33 -7.49
CA MET A 71 2.67 -2.66 -8.92
C MET A 71 3.97 -2.14 -9.55
N GLY A 72 4.39 -0.92 -9.20
CA GLY A 72 5.65 -0.33 -9.64
C GLY A 72 6.87 -1.13 -9.18
N GLU A 73 6.91 -1.55 -7.92
CA GLU A 73 8.00 -2.40 -7.41
C GLU A 73 8.08 -3.73 -8.13
N ARG A 74 6.94 -4.40 -8.34
CA ARG A 74 6.90 -5.67 -9.09
C ARG A 74 7.44 -5.50 -10.51
N GLN A 75 7.11 -4.39 -11.18
CA GLN A 75 7.62 -4.13 -12.52
C GLN A 75 9.13 -3.92 -12.53
N SER A 76 9.66 -3.18 -11.55
CA SER A 76 11.12 -2.98 -11.41
C SER A 76 11.87 -4.30 -11.26
N ILE A 77 11.33 -5.24 -10.47
CA ILE A 77 11.90 -6.57 -10.29
C ILE A 77 11.90 -7.36 -11.62
N VAL A 78 10.80 -7.29 -12.39
CA VAL A 78 10.70 -7.95 -13.70
C VAL A 78 11.73 -7.38 -14.69
N ASP A 79 11.91 -6.06 -14.69
CA ASP A 79 12.87 -5.38 -15.56
C ASP A 79 14.32 -5.77 -15.20
N GLU A 80 14.64 -5.86 -13.90
CA GLU A 80 15.94 -6.33 -13.42
C GLU A 80 16.21 -7.77 -13.81
N MET A 81 15.25 -8.68 -13.62
CA MET A 81 15.38 -10.07 -14.06
C MET A 81 15.61 -10.18 -15.57
N SER A 82 14.91 -9.35 -16.37
CA SER A 82 15.07 -9.32 -17.82
C SER A 82 16.47 -8.86 -18.24
N LYS A 83 17.03 -7.84 -17.57
CA LYS A 83 18.41 -7.38 -17.80
C LYS A 83 19.44 -8.46 -17.46
N ILE A 84 19.26 -9.16 -16.33
CA ILE A 84 20.13 -10.29 -15.94
C ILE A 84 20.11 -11.38 -17.01
N GLN A 85 18.93 -11.75 -17.50
CA GLN A 85 18.79 -12.77 -18.53
C GLN A 85 19.45 -12.36 -19.86
N GLN A 86 19.30 -11.10 -20.28
CA GLN A 86 19.98 -10.57 -21.46
C GLN A 86 21.50 -10.59 -21.30
N ALA A 87 22.03 -10.15 -20.16
CA ALA A 87 23.46 -10.16 -19.86
C ALA A 87 24.04 -11.59 -19.92
N ARG A 88 23.32 -12.57 -19.35
CA ARG A 88 23.70 -13.99 -19.40
C ARG A 88 23.74 -14.54 -20.82
N ASN A 89 22.77 -14.16 -21.66
CA ASN A 89 22.72 -14.60 -23.05
C ASN A 89 23.86 -13.98 -23.87
N ALA A 90 24.15 -12.69 -23.68
CA ALA A 90 25.27 -12.02 -24.33
C ALA A 90 26.62 -12.67 -23.95
N ALA A 91 26.83 -12.97 -22.67
CA ALA A 91 28.05 -13.64 -22.20
C ALA A 91 28.23 -15.04 -22.83
N LYS A 92 27.14 -15.79 -23.02
CA LYS A 92 27.18 -17.11 -23.71
C LYS A 92 27.56 -16.98 -25.19
N VAL A 93 27.09 -15.94 -25.87
CA VAL A 93 27.46 -15.68 -27.27
C VAL A 93 28.95 -15.38 -27.39
N TYR A 94 29.52 -14.54 -26.52
CA TYR A 94 30.96 -14.30 -26.52
C TYR A 94 31.77 -15.58 -26.25
N HIS A 95 31.28 -16.47 -25.39
CA HIS A 95 31.93 -17.75 -25.11
C HIS A 95 31.80 -18.79 -26.24
N LEU A 96 30.87 -18.60 -27.19
CA LEU A 96 30.68 -19.45 -28.36
C LEU A 96 31.49 -18.99 -29.59
N PHE A 97 31.98 -17.75 -29.58
CA PHE A 97 32.71 -17.14 -30.70
C PHE A 97 34.13 -16.65 -30.35
N GLY A 98 34.63 -16.95 -29.14
CA GLY A 98 36.02 -16.74 -28.72
C GLY A 98 36.68 -18.05 -28.36
#